data_AF-A0A0P7GBG7-F1
#
_entry.id   AF-A0A0P7GBG7-F1
#
_cell.length_a   1.000
_cell.length_b   1.000
_cell.length_c   1.000
_cell.angle_alpha   90.00
_cell.angle_beta   90.00
_cell.angle_gamma   90.00
#
_symmetry.space_group_name_H-M   'P 1'
#
loop_
_entity.id
_entity.type
_entity.pdbx_description
1 polymer ?
#
loop_
_entity_poly.entity_id
_entity_poly.type
_entity_poly.pdbx_seq_one_letter_code
_entity_poly.pdbx_strand_id
1 'polypeptide(L)'
;MTNLDHGKFTRMTTVFHSLLAMDVFFLFFTGYAIMFNDELWWMLTLMGGSGSVAALHRVFGVGLLALITFWALMMVTTDTGRSNFSEVLPTPDDAKAFVQDIQFVLGNAEERHPNARQFAGGTADEIPLLSYVGKGVIFIFAVELALLTLSGLLIWSKTGLMQYFATQTAAIAFVVFHGLLGVVMLMGIMFHIFEHGFHPAFFPVETKAFIPRSMIPEHHDDDDEGTGIERLQLSSGWASASNLAGAATVIGIVSVLTASIYDTGYPVSLELLVGGGPTNLLLTVGVNIGMLVLFFGMVLSVYGNLVRIRWEQQMAQEEGAEAEAAD
;
A
#
# COMPACT_ATOMS: atom_id res chain seq x y z
N MET A 1 -10.74 -9.92 -20.85
CA MET A 1 -9.88 -9.68 -19.67
C MET A 1 -9.04 -10.92 -19.47
N THR A 2 -7.77 -10.82 -19.10
CA THR A 2 -6.99 -12.02 -18.77
C THR A 2 -7.52 -12.64 -17.48
N ASN A 3 -7.39 -13.96 -17.32
CA ASN A 3 -7.70 -14.73 -16.10
C ASN A 3 -6.91 -14.28 -14.85
N LEU A 4 -6.18 -13.18 -14.92
CA LEU A 4 -5.45 -12.59 -13.80
C LEU A 4 -6.33 -11.87 -12.80
N ASP A 5 -7.50 -11.43 -13.25
CA ASP A 5 -8.45 -10.67 -12.45
C ASP A 5 -9.51 -11.61 -11.88
N HIS A 6 -9.07 -12.66 -11.19
CA HIS A 6 -9.93 -13.34 -10.23
C HIS A 6 -10.12 -12.37 -9.07
N GLY A 7 -11.01 -11.38 -9.24
CA GLY A 7 -11.45 -10.52 -8.16
C GLY A 7 -11.89 -11.45 -7.04
N LYS A 8 -11.15 -11.52 -5.95
CA LYS A 8 -11.50 -12.32 -4.77
C LYS A 8 -11.96 -11.41 -3.62
N PHE A 9 -12.03 -10.11 -3.86
CA PHE A 9 -12.43 -9.10 -2.87
C PHE A 9 -13.92 -8.75 -2.96
N THR A 10 -14.51 -8.52 -1.79
CA THR A 10 -15.90 -8.04 -1.68
C THR A 10 -15.96 -6.53 -1.91
N ARG A 11 -17.16 -6.01 -2.21
CA ARG A 11 -17.38 -4.55 -2.33
C ARG A 11 -16.95 -3.80 -1.08
N MET A 12 -17.20 -4.36 0.10
CA MET A 12 -16.80 -3.76 1.36
C MET A 12 -15.26 -3.69 1.48
N THR A 13 -14.56 -4.75 1.07
CA THR A 13 -13.08 -4.78 1.06
C THR A 13 -12.49 -3.77 0.07
N THR A 14 -13.02 -3.64 -1.15
CA THR A 14 -12.49 -2.69 -2.14
C THR A 14 -12.75 -1.23 -1.76
N VAL A 15 -13.90 -0.94 -1.14
CA VAL A 15 -14.21 0.38 -0.59
C VAL A 15 -13.31 0.69 0.61
N PHE A 16 -13.16 -0.26 1.54
CA PHE A 16 -12.27 -0.11 2.70
C PHE A 16 -10.83 0.16 2.25
N HIS A 17 -10.31 -0.62 1.29
CA HIS A 17 -8.99 -0.41 0.71
C HIS A 17 -8.85 1.00 0.13
N SER A 18 -9.85 1.47 -0.63
CA SER A 18 -9.81 2.82 -1.23
C SER A 18 -9.77 3.93 -0.17
N LEU A 19 -10.56 3.80 0.90
CA LEU A 19 -10.58 4.74 2.01
C LEU A 19 -9.27 4.71 2.80
N LEU A 20 -8.78 3.52 3.13
CA LEU A 20 -7.52 3.32 3.83
C LEU A 20 -6.34 3.87 3.02
N ALA A 21 -6.27 3.57 1.73
CA ALA A 21 -5.22 4.09 0.85
C ALA A 21 -5.20 5.62 0.84
N MET A 22 -6.36 6.25 0.70
CA MET A 22 -6.46 7.72 0.71
C MET A 22 -5.99 8.33 2.04
N ASP A 23 -6.47 7.80 3.16
CA ASP A 23 -6.09 8.25 4.50
C ASP A 23 -4.58 8.08 4.76
N VAL A 24 -4.04 6.93 4.38
CA VAL A 24 -2.61 6.62 4.44
C VAL A 24 -1.79 7.60 3.59
N PHE A 25 -2.19 7.91 2.34
CA PHE A 25 -1.48 8.89 1.53
C PHE A 25 -1.38 10.25 2.22
N PHE A 26 -2.47 10.75 2.82
CA PHE A 26 -2.44 12.01 3.54
C PHE A 26 -1.60 11.94 4.83
N LEU A 27 -1.62 10.82 5.55
CA LEU A 27 -0.74 10.59 6.69
C LEU A 27 0.74 10.65 6.27
N PHE A 28 1.09 10.05 5.14
CA PHE A 28 2.44 10.12 4.61
C PHE A 28 2.82 11.53 4.19
N PHE A 29 1.97 12.22 3.40
CA PHE A 29 2.23 13.59 2.98
C PHE A 29 2.45 14.55 4.15
N THR A 30 1.63 14.43 5.20
CA THR A 30 1.75 15.28 6.38
C THR A 30 2.90 14.86 7.30
N GLY A 31 3.09 13.56 7.56
CA GLY A 31 4.15 13.04 8.42
C GLY A 31 5.54 13.27 7.85
N TYR A 32 5.70 13.11 6.53
CA TYR A 32 6.98 13.33 5.86
C TYR A 32 7.35 14.78 5.74
N ALA A 33 6.37 15.66 5.48
CA ALA A 33 6.61 17.09 5.50
C ALA A 33 7.10 17.57 6.88
N ILE A 34 6.70 16.91 7.97
CA ILE A 34 7.22 17.19 9.32
C ILE A 34 8.64 16.61 9.49
N MET A 35 8.84 15.34 9.13
CA MET A 35 10.10 14.64 9.35
C MET A 35 11.26 15.20 8.51
N PHE A 36 11.02 15.39 7.20
CA PHE A 36 12.00 15.85 6.20
C PHE A 36 11.68 17.30 5.80
N ASN A 37 11.52 18.17 6.80
CA ASN A 37 11.06 19.53 6.57
C ASN A 37 12.05 20.38 5.76
N ASP A 38 13.34 20.04 5.79
CA ASP A 38 14.38 20.69 4.99
C ASP A 38 14.21 20.35 3.50
N GLU A 39 14.02 19.07 3.15
CA GLU A 39 13.83 18.61 1.77
C GLU A 39 12.43 18.90 1.22
N LEU A 40 11.42 18.94 2.10
CA LEU A 40 9.99 19.08 1.79
C LEU A 40 9.39 20.39 2.31
N TRP A 41 10.20 21.43 2.47
CA TRP A 41 9.78 22.75 2.93
C TRP A 41 8.58 23.32 2.16
N TRP A 42 8.49 23.00 0.86
CA TRP A 42 7.41 23.45 -0.03
C TRP A 42 6.08 22.81 0.37
N MET A 43 6.08 21.55 0.82
CA MET A 43 4.88 20.86 1.30
C MET A 43 4.37 21.49 2.58
N LEU A 44 5.26 21.79 3.53
CA LEU A 44 4.90 22.52 4.74
C LEU A 44 4.25 23.86 4.40
N THR A 45 4.85 24.60 3.45
CA THR A 45 4.34 25.90 3.02
C THR A 45 2.96 25.77 2.38
N LEU A 46 2.78 24.84 1.43
CA LEU A 46 1.51 24.60 0.74
C LEU A 46 0.39 24.18 1.69
N MET A 47 0.71 23.42 2.74
CA MET A 47 -0.25 22.97 3.75
C MET A 47 -0.47 23.98 4.89
N GLY A 48 0.05 25.20 4.78
CA GLY A 48 -0.21 26.28 5.75
C GLY A 48 0.70 26.29 6.96
N GLY A 49 1.92 25.77 6.84
CA GLY A 49 2.96 25.76 7.87
C GLY A 49 2.92 24.55 8.80
N SER A 50 3.96 24.43 9.64
CA SER A 50 4.18 23.31 10.59
C SER A 50 2.97 22.99 11.46
N GLY A 51 2.33 24.02 12.02
CA GLY A 51 1.14 23.87 12.87
C GLY A 51 -0.05 23.25 12.13
N SER A 52 -0.30 23.71 10.89
CA SER A 52 -1.37 23.21 10.04
C SER A 52 -1.10 21.77 9.60
N VAL A 53 0.15 21.45 9.22
CA VAL A 53 0.55 20.09 8.82
C VAL A 53 0.40 19.12 9.99
N ALA A 54 0.84 19.51 11.19
CA ALA A 54 0.67 18.70 12.40
C ALA A 54 -0.81 18.50 12.77
N ALA A 55 -1.66 19.51 12.55
CA ALA A 55 -3.10 19.38 12.76
C ALA A 55 -3.73 18.41 11.74
N LEU A 56 -3.40 18.55 10.45
CA LEU A 56 -3.85 17.64 9.39
C LEU A 56 -3.42 16.20 9.67
N HIS A 57 -2.15 15.98 10.04
CA HIS A 57 -1.65 14.65 10.39
C HIS A 57 -2.48 13.98 11.49
N ARG A 58 -2.89 14.74 12.51
CA ARG A 58 -3.76 14.22 13.58
C ARG A 58 -5.18 13.94 13.11
N VAL A 59 -5.73 14.77 12.22
CA VAL A 59 -7.06 14.53 11.63
C VAL A 59 -7.08 13.22 10.87
N PHE A 60 -6.11 12.99 9.98
CA PHE A 60 -5.97 11.71 9.29
C PHE A 60 -5.61 10.57 10.25
N GLY A 61 -4.86 10.84 11.32
CA GLY A 61 -4.62 9.84 12.38
C GLY A 61 -5.90 9.37 13.08
N VAL A 62 -6.89 10.26 13.27
CA VAL A 62 -8.23 9.87 13.76
C VAL A 62 -8.99 9.09 12.69
N GLY A 63 -8.87 9.47 11.41
CA GLY A 63 -9.40 8.70 10.27
C GLY A 63 -8.89 7.27 10.29
N LEU A 64 -7.58 7.09 10.39
CA LEU A 64 -6.93 5.79 10.49
C LEU A 64 -7.42 4.98 11.69
N LEU A 65 -7.53 5.60 12.87
CA LEU A 65 -8.06 4.94 14.06
C LEU A 65 -9.48 4.42 13.84
N ALA A 66 -10.33 5.21 13.19
CA ALA A 66 -11.70 4.80 12.85
C ALA A 66 -11.70 3.61 11.87
N LEU A 67 -10.86 3.67 10.82
CA LEU A 67 -10.73 2.61 9.82
C LEU A 67 -10.20 1.30 10.41
N ILE A 68 -9.14 1.34 11.22
CA ILE A 68 -8.59 0.15 11.89
C ILE A 68 -9.62 -0.45 12.85
N THR A 69 -10.30 0.39 13.63
CA THR A 69 -11.36 -0.08 14.55
C THR A 69 -12.49 -0.74 13.79
N PHE A 70 -12.95 -0.11 12.70
CA PHE A 70 -13.94 -0.70 11.81
C PHE A 70 -13.48 -2.06 11.27
N TRP A 71 -12.24 -2.15 10.77
CA TRP A 71 -11.68 -3.39 10.23
C TRP A 71 -11.59 -4.50 11.28
N ALA A 72 -11.09 -4.17 12.47
CA ALA A 72 -11.00 -5.11 13.58
C ALA A 72 -12.38 -5.63 14.01
N LEU A 73 -13.37 -4.74 14.13
CA LEU A 73 -14.75 -5.12 14.43
C LEU A 73 -15.33 -6.01 13.33
N MET A 74 -15.12 -5.67 12.05
CA MET A 74 -15.58 -6.49 10.92
C MET A 74 -14.97 -7.89 10.93
N MET A 75 -13.67 -7.99 11.22
CA MET A 75 -12.96 -9.27 11.29
C MET A 75 -13.50 -10.19 12.40
N VAL A 76 -13.89 -9.64 13.55
CA VAL A 76 -14.38 -10.46 14.68
C VAL A 76 -15.89 -10.70 14.66
N THR A 77 -16.68 -9.80 14.09
CA THR A 77 -18.16 -9.89 14.14
C THR A 77 -18.78 -10.59 12.93
N THR A 78 -18.16 -10.51 11.74
CA THR A 78 -18.73 -11.09 10.53
C THR A 78 -18.19 -12.49 10.24
N ASP A 79 -19.00 -13.34 9.62
CA ASP A 79 -18.58 -14.70 9.25
C ASP A 79 -17.50 -14.65 8.15
N THR A 80 -17.68 -13.78 7.15
CA THR A 80 -16.68 -13.51 6.11
C THR A 80 -15.36 -13.02 6.71
N GLY A 81 -15.41 -12.09 7.67
CA GLY A 81 -14.22 -11.59 8.36
C GLY A 81 -13.47 -12.70 9.09
N ARG A 82 -14.18 -13.52 9.88
CA ARG A 82 -13.57 -14.64 10.61
C ARG A 82 -12.96 -15.69 9.68
N SER A 83 -13.63 -16.02 8.58
CA SER A 83 -13.10 -16.93 7.56
C SER A 83 -11.86 -16.36 6.86
N ASN A 84 -11.88 -15.08 6.49
CA ASN A 84 -10.74 -14.42 5.87
C ASN A 84 -9.54 -14.36 6.82
N PHE A 85 -9.78 -14.16 8.12
CA PHE A 85 -8.72 -14.15 9.12
C PHE A 85 -7.97 -15.49 9.17
N SER A 86 -8.68 -16.63 9.14
CA SER A 86 -8.04 -17.94 9.11
C SER A 86 -7.20 -18.18 7.85
N GLU A 87 -7.62 -17.65 6.69
CA GLU A 87 -6.89 -17.78 5.42
C GLU A 87 -5.57 -16.99 5.41
N VAL A 88 -5.53 -15.86 6.13
CA VAL A 88 -4.32 -15.03 6.22
C VAL A 88 -3.25 -15.67 7.11
N LEU A 89 -3.63 -16.54 8.05
CA LEU A 89 -2.67 -17.14 8.98
C LEU A 89 -1.62 -17.98 8.23
N PRO A 90 -0.33 -17.91 8.63
CA PRO A 90 0.71 -18.75 8.07
C PRO A 90 0.44 -20.22 8.38
N THR A 91 0.64 -21.06 7.39
CA THR A 91 0.49 -22.52 7.44
C THR A 91 1.85 -23.19 7.26
N PRO A 92 2.01 -24.47 7.65
CA PRO A 92 3.24 -25.21 7.37
C PRO A 92 3.61 -25.27 5.88
N ASP A 93 2.62 -25.20 4.98
CA ASP A 93 2.87 -25.19 3.54
C ASP A 93 3.46 -23.86 3.05
N ASP A 94 3.23 -22.76 3.76
CA ASP A 94 3.89 -21.47 3.47
C ASP A 94 5.41 -21.57 3.73
N ALA A 95 5.84 -22.33 4.74
CA ALA A 95 7.26 -22.57 5.01
C ALA A 95 7.90 -23.48 3.94
N LYS A 96 7.18 -24.52 3.48
CA LYS A 96 7.62 -25.35 2.36
C LYS A 96 7.73 -24.53 1.08
N ALA A 97 6.76 -23.65 0.84
CA ALA A 97 6.75 -22.76 -0.30
C ALA A 97 7.97 -21.84 -0.31
N PHE A 98 8.28 -21.22 0.82
CA PHE A 98 9.48 -20.39 0.98
C PHE A 98 10.77 -21.17 0.67
N VAL A 99 10.93 -22.38 1.22
CA VAL A 99 12.13 -23.19 0.98
C VAL A 99 12.25 -23.56 -0.50
N GLN A 100 11.17 -24.00 -1.14
CA GLN A 100 11.18 -24.32 -2.57
C GLN A 100 11.43 -23.08 -3.43
N ASP A 101 10.91 -21.91 -3.04
CA ASP A 101 11.17 -20.66 -3.77
C ASP A 101 12.66 -20.30 -3.75
N ILE A 102 13.33 -20.48 -2.60
CA ILE A 102 14.79 -20.35 -2.51
C ILE A 102 15.49 -21.37 -3.42
N GLN A 103 15.08 -22.64 -3.41
CA GLN A 103 15.68 -23.65 -4.29
C GLN A 103 15.47 -23.30 -5.75
N PHE A 104 14.30 -22.79 -6.14
CA PHE A 104 14.00 -22.35 -7.50
C PHE A 104 14.88 -21.18 -7.92
N VAL A 105 15.01 -20.13 -7.08
CA VAL A 105 15.89 -18.98 -7.35
C VAL A 105 17.36 -19.40 -7.47
N LEU A 106 17.78 -20.41 -6.71
CA LEU A 106 19.13 -20.98 -6.78
C LEU A 106 19.33 -21.95 -7.96
N GLY A 107 18.27 -22.24 -8.74
CA GLY A 107 18.30 -23.18 -9.87
C GLY A 107 18.29 -24.66 -9.46
N ASN A 108 17.99 -24.97 -8.20
CA ASN A 108 17.92 -26.33 -7.65
C ASN A 108 16.52 -26.94 -7.71
N ALA A 109 15.52 -26.18 -8.16
CA ALA A 109 14.17 -26.66 -8.41
C ALA A 109 13.71 -26.17 -9.79
N GLU A 110 13.00 -27.02 -10.54
CA GLU A 110 12.50 -26.71 -11.87
C GLU A 110 11.26 -25.80 -11.82
N GLU A 111 10.50 -25.84 -10.72
CA GLU A 111 9.27 -25.07 -10.55
C GLU A 111 9.13 -24.50 -9.14
N ARG A 112 8.39 -23.38 -9.04
CA ARG A 112 7.99 -22.75 -7.77
C ARG A 112 6.87 -23.55 -7.11
N HIS A 113 6.81 -23.53 -5.78
CA HIS A 113 5.71 -24.13 -5.03
C HIS A 113 4.36 -23.47 -5.39
N PRO A 114 3.22 -24.17 -5.45
CA PRO A 114 1.91 -23.58 -5.73
C PRO A 114 1.59 -22.37 -4.82
N ASN A 115 1.83 -22.48 -3.51
CA ASN A 115 1.65 -21.37 -2.56
C ASN A 115 2.65 -20.20 -2.71
N ALA A 116 3.66 -20.30 -3.58
CA ALA A 116 4.53 -19.19 -3.97
C ALA A 116 4.06 -18.51 -5.27
N ARG A 117 3.15 -19.14 -6.01
CA ARG A 117 2.62 -18.62 -7.27
C ARG A 117 1.46 -17.69 -6.94
N GLN A 118 1.65 -16.41 -7.18
CA GLN A 118 0.57 -15.40 -7.13
C GLN A 118 0.07 -15.07 -8.55
N PHE A 119 0.95 -15.20 -9.54
CA PHE A 119 0.75 -14.81 -10.93
C PHE A 119 1.53 -15.74 -11.87
N ALA A 120 1.48 -17.05 -11.69
CA ALA A 120 2.14 -17.96 -12.63
C ALA A 120 1.46 -19.33 -12.61
N GLY A 121 1.06 -19.84 -13.78
CA GLY A 121 0.64 -21.21 -14.14
C GLY A 121 -0.24 -22.01 -13.16
N GLY A 122 -1.33 -22.54 -13.71
CA GLY A 122 -2.38 -23.30 -13.01
C GLY A 122 -3.76 -22.69 -13.25
N THR A 123 -4.82 -23.40 -12.88
CA THR A 123 -6.19 -22.88 -12.92
C THR A 123 -6.47 -21.98 -11.70
N ALA A 124 -7.53 -21.16 -11.77
CA ALA A 124 -7.97 -20.25 -10.69
C ALA A 124 -8.11 -20.93 -9.31
N ASP A 125 -8.46 -22.22 -9.34
CA ASP A 125 -8.70 -23.08 -8.18
C ASP A 125 -7.41 -23.70 -7.62
N GLU A 126 -6.35 -23.78 -8.42
CA GLU A 126 -5.03 -24.29 -8.02
C GLU A 126 -4.17 -23.21 -7.35
N ILE A 127 -4.45 -21.94 -7.65
CA ILE A 127 -3.69 -20.79 -7.13
C ILE A 127 -4.38 -20.24 -5.87
N PRO A 128 -3.72 -20.27 -4.70
CA PRO A 128 -4.34 -19.82 -3.47
C PRO A 128 -4.74 -18.34 -3.54
N LEU A 129 -5.73 -17.96 -2.72
CA LEU A 129 -6.18 -16.57 -2.57
C LEU A 129 -5.01 -15.63 -2.26
N LEU A 130 -4.10 -16.07 -1.41
CA LEU A 130 -2.91 -15.34 -0.97
C LEU A 130 -1.70 -16.27 -1.06
N SER A 131 -0.69 -15.85 -1.82
CA SER A 131 0.64 -16.47 -1.77
C SER A 131 1.25 -16.28 -0.38
N TYR A 132 2.26 -17.08 -0.03
CA TYR A 132 2.97 -16.89 1.24
C TYR A 132 3.59 -15.48 1.33
N VAL A 133 4.01 -14.90 0.20
CA VAL A 133 4.48 -13.52 0.10
C VAL A 133 3.35 -12.54 0.40
N GLY A 134 2.18 -12.71 -0.22
CA GLY A 134 1.01 -11.87 0.01
C GLY A 134 0.54 -11.91 1.47
N LYS A 135 0.53 -13.08 2.11
CA LYS A 135 0.27 -13.22 3.55
C LYS A 135 1.31 -12.44 4.37
N GLY A 136 2.59 -12.58 4.03
CA GLY A 136 3.68 -11.83 4.67
C GLY A 136 3.49 -10.32 4.58
N VAL A 137 3.15 -9.80 3.40
CA VAL A 137 2.86 -8.37 3.18
C VAL A 137 1.69 -7.91 4.06
N ILE A 138 0.58 -8.66 4.12
CA ILE A 138 -0.55 -8.33 5.00
C ILE A 138 -0.09 -8.22 6.46
N PHE A 139 0.70 -9.17 6.95
CA PHE A 139 1.20 -9.14 8.33
C PHE A 139 2.12 -7.97 8.60
N ILE A 140 3.05 -7.68 7.70
CA ILE A 140 3.97 -6.54 7.83
C ILE A 140 3.15 -5.24 7.94
N PHE A 141 2.25 -5.01 6.98
CA PHE A 141 1.39 -3.82 6.99
C PHE A 141 0.49 -3.75 8.22
N ALA A 142 -0.12 -4.87 8.64
CA ALA A 142 -0.99 -4.88 9.82
C ALA A 142 -0.24 -4.57 11.11
N VAL A 143 0.95 -5.16 11.31
CA VAL A 143 1.80 -4.91 12.48
C VAL A 143 2.34 -3.49 12.47
N GLU A 144 2.87 -3.02 11.34
CA GLU A 144 3.39 -1.65 11.21
C GLU A 144 2.30 -0.61 11.46
N LEU A 145 1.12 -0.80 10.88
CA LEU A 145 -0.01 0.10 11.08
C LEU A 145 -0.48 0.13 12.53
N ALA A 146 -0.49 -1.03 13.21
CA ALA A 146 -0.80 -1.12 14.63
C ALA A 146 0.26 -0.38 15.48
N LEU A 147 1.55 -0.61 15.21
CA LEU A 147 2.64 0.05 15.93
C LEU A 147 2.66 1.57 15.69
N LEU A 148 2.41 2.04 14.47
CA LEU A 148 2.25 3.45 14.13
C LEU A 148 1.07 4.08 14.86
N THR A 149 -0.07 3.40 14.89
CA THR A 149 -1.26 3.86 15.60
C THR A 149 -1.01 4.00 17.10
N LEU A 150 -0.42 2.97 17.72
CA LEU A 150 -0.10 2.97 19.15
C LEU A 150 0.94 4.05 19.49
N SER A 151 2.03 4.13 18.74
CA SER A 151 3.07 5.14 18.97
C SER A 151 2.56 6.56 18.72
N GLY A 152 1.69 6.78 17.72
CA GLY A 152 1.06 8.06 17.45
C GLY A 152 0.15 8.53 18.59
N LEU A 153 -0.68 7.62 19.13
CA LEU A 153 -1.50 7.89 20.32
C LEU A 153 -0.66 8.24 21.55
N LEU A 154 0.44 7.52 21.76
CA LEU A 154 1.37 7.78 22.87
C LEU A 154 2.03 9.16 22.76
N ILE A 155 2.44 9.57 21.56
CA ILE A 155 3.04 10.90 21.32
C ILE A 155 2.00 12.01 21.39
N TRP A 156 0.75 11.73 21.00
CA TRP A 156 -0.36 12.69 21.13
C TRP A 156 -0.56 13.06 22.60
N SER A 157 -0.58 12.06 23.49
CA SER A 157 -0.68 12.27 24.95
C SER A 157 0.66 12.63 25.58
N LYS A 158 1.27 13.76 25.19
CA LYS A 158 2.56 14.22 25.74
C LYS A 158 2.57 14.24 27.28
N THR A 159 1.46 14.64 27.89
CA THR A 159 1.29 14.66 29.36
C THR A 159 1.19 13.27 29.96
N GLY A 160 0.45 12.35 29.34
CA GLY A 160 0.39 10.94 29.76
C GLY A 160 1.76 10.26 29.65
N LEU A 161 2.46 10.45 28.54
CA LEU A 161 3.78 9.86 28.31
C LEU A 161 4.82 10.35 29.32
N MET A 162 4.85 11.65 29.62
CA MET A 162 5.72 12.21 30.65
C MET A 162 5.37 11.72 32.07
N GLN A 163 4.09 11.44 32.35
CA GLN A 163 3.65 10.89 33.63
C GLN A 163 4.14 9.44 33.83
N TYR A 164 4.20 8.63 32.77
CA TYR A 164 4.65 7.24 32.85
C TYR A 164 6.17 7.06 32.77
N PHE A 165 6.87 7.88 31.98
CA PHE A 165 8.30 7.70 31.73
C PHE A 165 9.21 8.74 32.40
N ALA A 166 8.65 9.74 33.08
CA ALA A 166 9.32 10.76 33.91
C ALA A 166 10.52 11.50 33.28
N THR A 167 10.76 11.33 31.97
CA THR A 167 11.96 11.84 31.29
C THR A 167 11.62 12.32 29.89
N GLN A 168 12.18 13.46 29.50
CA GLN A 168 12.12 14.00 28.15
C GLN A 168 12.71 13.02 27.13
N THR A 169 13.71 12.23 27.53
CA THR A 169 14.36 11.21 26.68
C THR A 169 13.40 10.15 26.18
N ALA A 170 12.48 9.67 27.02
CA ALA A 170 11.49 8.68 26.59
C ALA A 170 10.51 9.26 25.57
N ALA A 171 10.07 10.51 25.77
CA ALA A 171 9.19 11.19 24.81
C ALA A 171 9.87 11.38 23.44
N ILE A 172 11.16 11.73 23.43
CA ILE A 172 11.95 11.83 22.20
C ILE A 172 12.10 10.45 21.54
N ALA A 173 12.42 9.41 22.30
CA ALA A 173 12.56 8.06 21.78
C ALA A 173 11.29 7.57 21.07
N PHE A 174 10.10 7.87 21.61
CA PHE A 174 8.84 7.53 20.95
C PHE A 174 8.63 8.31 19.64
N VAL A 175 8.97 9.60 19.58
CA VAL A 175 8.89 10.39 18.34
C VAL A 175 9.78 9.79 17.26
N VAL A 176 11.04 9.49 17.60
CA VAL A 176 11.99 8.86 16.68
C VAL A 176 11.51 7.49 16.24
N PHE A 177 10.98 6.68 17.17
CA PHE A 177 10.44 5.36 16.88
C PHE A 177 9.24 5.44 15.92
N HIS A 178 8.30 6.36 16.14
CA HIS A 178 7.16 6.57 15.24
C HIS A 178 7.61 7.05 13.86
N GLY A 179 8.57 7.99 13.79
CA GLY A 179 9.17 8.44 12.54
C GLY A 179 9.83 7.29 11.76
N LEU A 180 10.61 6.44 12.44
CA LEU A 180 11.27 5.29 11.84
C LEU A 180 10.26 4.25 11.33
N LEU A 181 9.20 3.95 12.10
CA LEU A 181 8.11 3.09 11.63
C LEU A 181 7.46 3.67 10.37
N GLY A 182 7.28 4.99 10.31
CA GLY A 182 6.80 5.69 9.13
C GLY A 182 7.73 5.46 7.93
N VAL A 183 9.04 5.56 8.15
CA VAL A 183 10.04 5.28 7.11
C VAL A 183 9.98 3.86 6.56
N VAL A 184 9.89 2.86 7.43
CA VAL A 184 9.81 1.46 6.99
C VAL A 184 8.49 1.20 6.23
N MET A 185 7.36 1.67 6.78
CA MET A 185 6.05 1.53 6.15
C MET A 185 6.00 2.24 4.78
N LEU A 186 6.68 3.38 4.63
CA LEU A 186 6.77 4.04 3.34
C LEU A 186 7.40 3.13 2.29
N MET A 187 8.49 2.43 2.64
CA MET A 187 9.14 1.52 1.70
C MET A 187 8.14 0.48 1.22
N GLY A 188 7.40 -0.13 2.15
CA GLY A 188 6.33 -1.07 1.83
C GLY A 188 5.29 -0.47 0.88
N ILE A 189 4.84 0.75 1.14
CA ILE A 189 3.84 1.44 0.29
C ILE A 189 4.38 1.80 -1.08
N MET A 190 5.62 2.29 -1.18
CA MET A 190 6.25 2.60 -2.46
C MET A 190 6.43 1.35 -3.32
N PHE A 191 6.81 0.22 -2.69
CA PHE A 191 6.84 -1.07 -3.37
C PHE A 191 5.43 -1.53 -3.78
N HIS A 192 4.43 -1.38 -2.91
CA HIS A 192 3.04 -1.73 -3.21
C HIS A 192 2.49 -0.90 -4.39
N ILE A 193 2.76 0.41 -4.44
CA ILE A 193 2.39 1.27 -5.57
C ILE A 193 3.06 0.78 -6.86
N PHE A 194 4.33 0.40 -6.80
CA PHE A 194 5.03 -0.12 -7.97
C PHE A 194 4.44 -1.47 -8.42
N GLU A 195 4.25 -2.42 -7.52
CA GLU A 195 3.76 -3.76 -7.83
C GLU A 195 2.32 -3.76 -8.37
N HIS A 196 1.45 -2.91 -7.85
CA HIS A 196 0.04 -2.92 -8.23
C HIS A 196 -0.36 -1.79 -9.18
N GLY A 197 0.45 -0.73 -9.28
CA GLY A 197 0.20 0.40 -10.19
C GLY A 197 1.09 0.39 -11.43
N PHE A 198 2.34 -0.04 -11.29
CA PHE A 198 3.36 0.06 -12.34
C PHE A 198 3.91 -1.27 -12.84
N HIS A 199 3.43 -2.40 -12.30
CA HIS A 199 3.87 -3.70 -12.77
C HIS A 199 3.45 -3.88 -14.24
N PRO A 200 4.36 -4.36 -15.10
CA PRO A 200 4.11 -4.42 -16.54
C PRO A 200 2.85 -5.23 -16.93
N ALA A 201 2.44 -6.19 -16.11
CA ALA A 201 1.22 -6.99 -16.31
C ALA A 201 -0.09 -6.27 -15.91
N PHE A 202 -0.03 -5.26 -15.05
CA PHE A 202 -1.21 -4.63 -14.43
C PHE A 202 -1.29 -3.12 -14.65
N PHE A 203 -0.27 -2.50 -15.25
CA PHE A 203 -0.30 -1.06 -15.55
C PHE A 203 -1.58 -0.71 -16.33
N PRO A 204 -2.19 0.47 -16.15
CA PRO A 204 -1.84 1.51 -15.18
C PRO A 204 -2.29 1.23 -13.75
N VAL A 205 -3.13 0.24 -13.49
CA VAL A 205 -3.52 -0.16 -12.13
C VAL A 205 -4.16 -1.55 -12.13
N GLU A 206 -3.83 -2.37 -11.15
CA GLU A 206 -4.47 -3.66 -10.93
C GLU A 206 -5.91 -3.46 -10.42
N THR A 207 -6.88 -3.96 -11.19
CA THR A 207 -8.31 -3.71 -10.98
C THR A 207 -8.91 -4.49 -9.81
N LYS A 208 -8.32 -5.62 -9.42
CA LYS A 208 -8.76 -6.44 -8.27
C LYS A 208 -8.98 -5.65 -6.98
N ALA A 209 -8.20 -4.58 -6.75
CA ALA A 209 -8.28 -3.76 -5.55
C ALA A 209 -9.50 -2.83 -5.53
N PHE A 210 -10.15 -2.63 -6.67
CA PHE A 210 -11.24 -1.66 -6.87
C PHE A 210 -12.55 -2.35 -7.27
N ILE A 211 -12.50 -3.31 -8.18
CA ILE A 211 -13.67 -4.01 -8.70
C ILE A 211 -13.93 -5.28 -7.86
N PRO A 212 -15.12 -5.42 -7.25
CA PRO A 212 -15.42 -6.61 -6.45
C PRO A 212 -15.68 -7.84 -7.32
N ARG A 213 -15.42 -9.04 -6.77
CA ARG A 213 -15.61 -10.33 -7.45
C ARG A 213 -16.95 -10.45 -8.15
N SER A 214 -18.01 -10.05 -7.46
CA SER A 214 -19.39 -10.18 -7.92
C SER A 214 -19.71 -9.41 -9.20
N MET A 215 -18.81 -8.52 -9.64
CA MET A 215 -18.97 -7.72 -10.87
C MET A 215 -18.06 -8.20 -12.01
N ILE A 216 -17.24 -9.23 -11.81
CA ILE A 216 -16.35 -9.76 -12.85
C ILE A 216 -17.08 -10.96 -13.49
N PRO A 217 -17.37 -10.91 -14.80
CA PRO A 217 -17.98 -12.04 -15.50
C PRO A 217 -17.08 -13.28 -15.43
N GLU A 218 -17.60 -14.39 -14.93
CA GLU A 218 -16.93 -15.70 -14.98
C GLU A 218 -17.12 -16.26 -16.40
N HIS A 219 -16.32 -15.80 -17.37
CA HIS A 219 -16.18 -16.48 -18.65
C HIS A 219 -15.07 -17.53 -18.54
N HIS A 220 -15.49 -18.76 -18.23
CA HIS A 220 -14.66 -19.94 -18.39
C HIS A 220 -14.83 -20.43 -19.82
N ASP A 221 -13.91 -20.03 -20.72
CA ASP A 221 -13.69 -20.83 -21.92
C ASP A 221 -12.99 -22.11 -21.43
N ASP A 222 -13.74 -23.23 -21.39
CA ASP A 222 -13.30 -24.54 -20.90
C ASP A 222 -12.05 -25.11 -21.63
N ASP A 223 -11.57 -24.44 -22.68
CA ASP A 223 -10.45 -24.85 -23.53
C ASP A 223 -9.12 -24.09 -23.26
N ASP A 224 -9.08 -23.13 -22.34
CA ASP A 224 -7.85 -22.38 -22.06
C ASP A 224 -7.02 -22.99 -20.91
N GLU A 225 -6.08 -23.88 -21.26
CA GLU A 225 -5.02 -24.33 -20.36
C GLU A 225 -4.08 -23.16 -19.98
N GLY A 226 -4.39 -22.40 -18.93
CA GLY A 226 -3.47 -21.41 -18.33
C GLY A 226 -4.12 -20.19 -17.67
N THR A 227 -3.27 -19.37 -17.04
CA THR A 227 -3.68 -18.15 -16.29
C THR A 227 -3.95 -16.95 -17.19
N GLY A 228 -3.67 -17.06 -18.49
CA GLY A 228 -3.75 -15.96 -19.45
C GLY A 228 -2.58 -14.96 -19.33
N ILE A 229 -1.66 -15.15 -18.38
CA ILE A 229 -0.41 -14.39 -18.21
C ILE A 229 0.50 -14.60 -19.41
N GLU A 230 0.51 -15.82 -19.93
CA GLU A 230 1.31 -16.26 -21.06
C GLU A 230 0.90 -15.52 -22.35
N ARG A 231 -0.31 -14.94 -22.36
CA ARG A 231 -0.86 -14.14 -23.46
C ARG A 231 -0.64 -12.63 -23.27
N LEU A 232 -0.13 -12.20 -22.13
CA LEU A 232 0.19 -10.79 -21.92
C LEU A 232 1.43 -10.40 -22.72
N GLN A 233 1.25 -9.44 -23.63
CA GLN A 233 2.34 -8.74 -24.29
C GLN A 233 2.43 -7.33 -23.74
N LEU A 234 3.65 -6.92 -23.39
CA LEU A 234 3.89 -5.55 -22.96
C LEU A 234 3.69 -4.60 -24.14
N SER A 235 2.76 -3.67 -24.00
CA SER A 235 2.68 -2.51 -24.88
C SER A 235 4.04 -1.79 -24.86
N SER A 236 4.60 -1.50 -26.04
CA SER A 236 5.98 -1.00 -26.17
C SER A 236 6.24 0.31 -25.41
N GLY A 237 5.20 1.14 -25.19
CA GLY A 237 5.30 2.37 -24.40
C GLY A 237 5.26 2.16 -22.88
N TRP A 238 4.73 1.03 -22.42
CA TRP A 238 4.45 0.77 -21.01
C TRP A 238 5.68 0.25 -20.28
N ALA A 239 6.55 -0.48 -20.98
CA ALA A 239 7.84 -0.92 -20.44
C ALA A 239 8.70 0.26 -19.95
N SER A 240 8.74 1.38 -20.70
CA SER A 240 9.46 2.58 -20.28
C SER A 240 8.85 3.24 -19.05
N ALA A 241 7.52 3.30 -18.96
CA ALA A 241 6.82 3.86 -17.81
C ALA A 241 7.07 3.02 -16.54
N SER A 242 6.94 1.70 -16.64
CA SER A 242 7.26 0.76 -15.55
C SER A 242 8.72 0.87 -15.12
N ASN A 243 9.67 0.90 -16.05
CA ASN A 243 11.10 1.03 -15.72
C ASN A 243 11.41 2.36 -15.02
N LEU A 244 10.83 3.46 -15.50
CA LEU A 244 11.01 4.78 -14.90
C LEU A 244 10.40 4.84 -13.48
N ALA A 245 9.19 4.30 -13.30
CA ALA A 245 8.53 4.23 -12.01
C ALA A 245 9.31 3.35 -11.03
N GLY A 246 9.83 2.19 -11.49
CA GLY A 246 10.67 1.32 -10.68
C GLY A 246 11.97 2.01 -10.24
N ALA A 247 12.65 2.70 -11.15
CA ALA A 247 13.83 3.50 -10.83
C ALA A 247 13.51 4.61 -9.82
N ALA A 248 12.41 5.34 -10.03
CA ALA A 248 11.95 6.38 -9.12
C ALA A 248 11.63 5.83 -7.72
N THR A 249 10.97 4.67 -7.63
CA THR A 249 10.69 3.97 -6.36
C THR A 249 11.98 3.64 -5.63
N VAL A 250 12.96 3.03 -6.30
CA VAL A 250 14.25 2.69 -5.67
C VAL A 250 14.99 3.94 -5.21
N ILE A 251 15.09 4.96 -6.07
CA ILE A 251 15.74 6.23 -5.72
C ILE A 251 15.05 6.88 -4.52
N GLY A 252 13.72 6.94 -4.51
CA GLY A 252 12.92 7.50 -3.43
C GLY A 252 13.16 6.77 -2.11
N ILE A 253 13.09 5.44 -2.11
CA ILE A 253 13.33 4.59 -0.92
C ILE A 253 14.73 4.83 -0.36
N VAL A 254 15.77 4.74 -1.21
CA VAL A 254 17.17 4.92 -0.77
C VAL A 254 17.39 6.32 -0.23
N SER A 255 16.79 7.34 -0.85
CA SER A 255 16.95 8.72 -0.44
C SER A 255 16.27 9.00 0.89
N VAL A 256 15.05 8.51 1.10
CA VAL A 256 14.35 8.64 2.38
C VAL A 256 15.08 7.89 3.50
N LEU A 257 15.55 6.67 3.23
CA LEU A 257 16.34 5.91 4.19
C LEU A 257 17.60 6.67 4.58
N THR A 258 18.31 7.22 3.59
CA THR A 258 19.52 8.00 3.84
C THR A 258 19.20 9.28 4.61
N ALA A 259 18.14 10.00 4.23
CA ALA A 259 17.69 11.20 4.94
C ALA A 259 17.32 10.88 6.40
N SER A 260 16.67 9.74 6.67
CA SER A 260 16.26 9.33 8.01
C SER A 260 17.41 9.07 9.00
N ILE A 261 18.63 8.89 8.49
CA ILE A 261 19.84 8.80 9.32
C ILE A 261 20.20 10.17 9.90
N TYR A 262 19.90 11.24 9.17
CA TYR A 262 20.25 12.62 9.53
C TYR A 262 19.06 13.33 10.19
N ASP A 263 17.85 13.12 9.66
CA ASP A 263 16.61 13.70 10.16
C ASP A 263 15.83 12.70 11.01
N THR A 264 15.78 13.00 12.30
CA THR A 264 15.07 12.17 13.28
C THR A 264 13.64 12.64 13.55
N GLY A 265 13.18 13.70 12.86
CA GLY A 265 11.89 14.34 13.09
C GLY A 265 11.76 15.06 14.43
N TYR A 266 12.86 15.20 15.19
CA TYR A 266 12.90 15.92 16.46
C TYR A 266 14.10 16.89 16.55
N PRO A 267 13.93 18.12 17.10
CA PRO A 267 12.66 18.69 17.56
C PRO A 267 11.71 18.96 16.40
N VAL A 268 10.41 18.71 16.60
CA VAL A 268 9.38 19.10 15.63
C VAL A 268 9.43 20.63 15.51
N SER A 269 10.00 21.12 14.42
CA SER A 269 10.21 22.54 14.22
C SER A 269 8.85 23.24 14.10
N LEU A 270 8.63 24.26 14.95
CA LEU A 270 7.47 25.14 14.82
C LEU A 270 7.70 26.20 13.74
N GLU A 271 8.94 26.35 13.30
CA GLU A 271 9.38 27.30 12.27
C GLU A 271 9.92 26.54 11.06
N LEU A 272 9.78 27.11 9.87
CA LEU A 272 10.40 26.57 8.65
C LEU A 272 11.91 26.72 8.78
N LEU A 273 12.62 25.61 8.97
CA LEU A 273 14.06 25.58 8.84
C LEU A 273 14.37 25.51 7.35
N VAL A 274 14.62 26.68 6.74
CA VAL A 274 15.14 26.72 5.38
C VAL A 274 16.66 26.57 5.45
N GLY A 275 17.11 25.33 5.63
CA GLY A 275 18.47 24.87 5.38
C GLY A 275 19.54 25.25 6.43
N GLY A 276 20.54 24.38 6.55
CA GLY A 276 21.76 24.65 7.34
C GLY A 276 22.82 23.54 7.36
N GLY A 277 22.50 22.31 6.96
CA GLY A 277 23.48 21.24 6.76
C GLY A 277 23.86 21.07 5.29
N PRO A 278 24.91 20.29 4.96
CA PRO A 278 25.14 19.79 3.61
C PRO A 278 24.06 18.73 3.24
N THR A 279 22.79 19.10 3.35
CA THR A 279 21.64 18.41 2.77
C THR A 279 21.86 18.48 1.26
N ASN A 280 22.53 17.44 0.78
CA ASN A 280 23.02 17.31 -0.57
C ASN A 280 21.83 17.53 -1.51
N LEU A 281 21.99 18.36 -2.55
CA LEU A 281 21.00 18.53 -3.62
C LEU A 281 20.42 17.17 -4.06
N LEU A 282 21.26 16.12 -4.03
CA LEU A 282 20.86 14.74 -4.29
C LEU A 282 19.82 14.19 -3.30
N LEU A 283 19.95 14.43 -1.99
CA LEU A 283 18.96 14.02 -0.99
C LEU A 283 17.65 14.78 -1.18
N THR A 284 17.70 16.10 -1.38
CA THR A 284 16.49 16.89 -1.67
C THR A 284 15.78 16.37 -2.92
N VAL A 285 16.51 16.19 -4.03
CA VAL A 285 15.95 15.63 -5.27
C VAL A 285 15.39 14.24 -5.04
N GLY A 286 16.14 13.37 -4.35
CA GLY A 286 15.76 11.98 -4.10
C GLY A 286 14.52 11.83 -3.21
N VAL A 287 14.43 12.59 -2.12
CA VAL A 287 13.24 12.62 -1.24
C VAL A 287 12.03 13.14 -2.01
N ASN A 288 12.20 14.17 -2.85
CA ASN A 288 11.13 14.67 -3.72
C ASN A 288 10.70 13.67 -4.80
N ILE A 289 11.62 12.88 -5.35
CA ILE A 289 11.29 11.75 -6.23
C ILE A 289 10.44 10.73 -5.47
N GLY A 290 10.78 10.42 -4.22
CA GLY A 290 9.95 9.58 -3.35
C GLY A 290 8.54 10.15 -3.16
N MET A 291 8.43 11.45 -2.89
CA MET A 291 7.13 12.12 -2.79
C MET A 291 6.33 12.07 -4.09
N LEU A 292 6.99 12.13 -5.24
CA LEU A 292 6.35 11.99 -6.54
C LEU A 292 5.79 10.58 -6.76
N VAL A 293 6.49 9.54 -6.31
CA VAL A 293 5.99 8.15 -6.35
C VAL A 293 4.71 8.02 -5.52
N LEU A 294 4.68 8.58 -4.31
CA LEU A 294 3.47 8.62 -3.48
C LEU A 294 2.32 9.38 -4.17
N PHE A 295 2.62 10.53 -4.78
CA PHE A 295 1.63 11.30 -5.51
C PHE A 295 1.05 10.51 -6.68
N PHE A 296 1.88 9.80 -7.46
CA PHE A 296 1.39 8.92 -8.51
C PHE A 296 0.56 7.76 -7.95
N GLY A 297 0.94 7.17 -6.82
CA GLY A 297 0.13 6.16 -6.15
C GLY A 297 -1.27 6.68 -5.79
N MET A 298 -1.37 7.89 -5.26
CA MET A 298 -2.66 8.53 -4.97
C MET A 298 -3.47 8.74 -6.26
N VAL A 299 -2.85 9.24 -7.33
CA VAL A 299 -3.51 9.42 -8.63
C VAL A 299 -4.02 8.10 -9.20
N LEU A 300 -3.22 7.02 -9.11
CA LEU A 300 -3.62 5.69 -9.56
C LEU A 300 -4.75 5.11 -8.70
N SER A 301 -4.75 5.36 -7.39
CA SER A 301 -5.86 4.98 -6.50
C SER A 301 -7.17 5.68 -6.87
N VAL A 302 -7.11 6.99 -7.19
CA VAL A 302 -8.26 7.73 -7.70
C VAL A 302 -8.70 7.18 -9.06
N TYR A 303 -7.75 6.92 -9.96
CA TYR A 303 -8.02 6.36 -11.28
C TYR A 303 -8.72 4.98 -11.18
N GLY A 304 -8.23 4.08 -10.33
CA GLY A 304 -8.86 2.78 -10.08
C GLY A 304 -10.31 2.90 -9.59
N ASN A 305 -10.59 3.87 -8.71
CA ASN A 305 -11.96 4.17 -8.29
C ASN A 305 -12.85 4.71 -9.43
N LEU A 306 -12.29 5.55 -10.32
CA LEU A 306 -13.01 6.02 -11.51
C LEU A 306 -13.32 4.87 -12.48
N VAL A 307 -12.38 3.94 -12.65
CA VAL A 307 -12.59 2.72 -13.44
C VAL A 307 -13.73 1.89 -12.85
N ARG A 308 -13.74 1.67 -11.52
CA ARG A 308 -14.86 0.99 -10.84
C ARG A 308 -16.21 1.65 -11.14
N ILE A 309 -16.30 2.97 -11.01
CA ILE A 309 -17.57 3.69 -11.24
C ILE A 309 -18.03 3.53 -12.70
N ARG A 310 -17.12 3.61 -13.66
CA ARG A 310 -17.46 3.37 -15.08
C ARG A 310 -17.92 1.95 -15.33
N TRP A 311 -17.27 0.97 -14.69
CA TRP A 311 -17.66 -0.44 -14.78
C TRP A 311 -19.06 -0.69 -14.19
N GLU A 312 -19.32 -0.16 -12.99
CA GLU A 312 -20.64 -0.23 -12.36
C GLU A 312 -21.74 0.38 -13.25
N GLN A 313 -21.45 1.48 -13.96
CA GLN A 313 -22.38 2.11 -14.91
C GLN A 313 -22.61 1.26 -16.16
N GLN A 314 -21.58 0.60 -16.69
CA GLN A 314 -21.69 -0.27 -17.85
C GLN A 314 -22.55 -1.49 -17.54
N MET A 315 -22.29 -2.18 -16.43
CA MET A 315 -23.08 -3.35 -16.01
C MET A 315 -24.55 -2.98 -15.78
N ALA A 316 -24.84 -1.83 -15.15
CA ALA A 316 -26.22 -1.37 -14.97
C ALA A 316 -26.94 -1.05 -16.30
N GLN A 317 -26.21 -0.61 -17.33
CA GLN A 317 -26.77 -0.39 -18.67
C GLN A 317 -27.05 -1.72 -19.39
N GLU A 318 -26.15 -2.70 -19.25
CA GLU A 318 -26.31 -4.04 -19.83
C GLU A 318 -27.49 -4.78 -19.19
N GLU A 319 -27.58 -4.81 -17.85
CA GLU A 319 -28.73 -5.39 -17.13
C GLU A 319 -30.06 -4.73 -17.53
N GLY A 320 -30.06 -3.40 -17.70
CA GLY A 320 -31.24 -2.65 -18.15
C GLY A 320 -31.65 -2.99 -19.58
N ALA A 321 -30.67 -3.14 -20.49
CA ALA A 321 -30.91 -3.52 -21.88
C ALA A 321 -31.39 -4.97 -22.01
N GLU A 322 -30.86 -5.89 -21.20
CA GLU A 322 -31.32 -7.29 -21.14
C GLU A 322 -32.75 -7.40 -20.61
N ALA A 323 -33.10 -6.61 -19.58
CA ALA A 323 -34.47 -6.55 -19.07
C ALA A 323 -35.45 -6.01 -20.11
N GLU A 324 -35.09 -4.96 -20.86
CA GLU A 324 -35.91 -4.40 -21.94
C GLU A 324 -36.04 -5.36 -23.13
N ALA A 325 -35.02 -6.18 -23.41
CA ALA A 325 -35.07 -7.19 -24.46
C ALA A 325 -35.87 -8.46 -24.08
N ALA A 326 -36.13 -8.67 -22.79
CA ALA A 326 -36.87 -9.82 -22.27
C ALA A 326 -38.39 -9.57 -22.14
N ASP A 327 -38.83 -8.31 -22.20
CA ASP A 327 -40.24 -7.85 -22.17
C ASP A 327 -40.85 -7.74 -23.59
#